data_AF-A0A8S2F3P2-F1
#
_entry.id   AF-A0A8S2F3P2-F1
#
_cell.length_a   1.000
_cell.length_b   1.000
_cell.length_c   1.000
_cell.angle_alpha   90.00
_cell.angle_beta   90.00
_cell.angle_gamma   90.00
#
_symmetry.space_group_name_H-M   'P 1'
#
loop_
_entity.id
_entity.type
_entity.pdbx_description
1 polymer ?
#
loop_
_entity_poly.entity_id
_entity_poly.type
_entity_poly.pdbx_seq_one_letter_code
_entity_poly.pdbx_strand_id
1 'polypeptide(L)'
;TITTLKEGSTPILMTLLQLLQCIGPNILHLQFLNFVRNSLLLFSQETNEIIFNLFPTVLQRFGCLFNGDILWLKNNVDIVEDFANFLTQIIKKLPHVVSRCPIEALVLLFEFVKNGIQLHEQLPLRSVTMFTAHYVEYCKLDNRAANLLQENGLEIVRISLKAIGGNSPKHLVDTLSLLLFTLSKLYIDWTIKWVHQCLSDPNFPSPAATTDHREALIKALTRFIITDNVQKILKMCILLCYNHTSNDEDIGYELILLSNRDEEFHRPSLAAHVWPETNYVLGGQDITPSREGGTWLGFNTQGRIGVLLNLPKSTDNESDNKKSRGFIVPNYVNNMSVGLDYYMKNLDDTKMNYNGFSFIGFEKNLLLDGWRVVYTNNASNLSIPVDVRSKFFVLSNHQYGNEYEFCKTQHGCQLLDNTLKELTNNYKTKITDEKQLVDRLMMVLNDQTTFCDDKNMGIVYPEIANDISLYLSAICVRMPLTGKKSTYGTRTHTIILVRSNHTGLYLEKNIENPLENEMVWDEKRWEFRLGCSEPPTLLK
;
A
#
# COMPACT_ATOMS: atom_id res chain seq x y z
N THR A 1 -5.76 20.75 39.83
CA THR A 1 -4.83 21.90 39.87
C THR A 1 -3.95 21.98 38.63
N ILE A 2 -3.04 21.02 38.36
CA ILE A 2 -2.17 21.05 37.16
C ILE A 2 -2.98 21.02 35.85
N THR A 3 -3.98 20.14 35.74
CA THR A 3 -4.86 20.07 34.56
C THR A 3 -5.69 21.33 34.34
N THR A 4 -5.99 22.05 35.41
CA THR A 4 -6.80 23.28 35.41
C THR A 4 -5.96 24.50 35.06
N LEU A 5 -4.75 24.60 35.63
CA LEU A 5 -3.86 25.76 35.49
C LEU A 5 -2.91 25.64 34.29
N LYS A 6 -2.67 24.43 33.75
CA LYS A 6 -1.75 24.16 32.63
C LYS A 6 -0.39 24.86 32.85
N GLU A 7 0.05 25.70 31.91
CA GLU A 7 1.29 26.49 31.98
C GLU A 7 1.35 27.41 33.22
N GLY A 8 0.21 27.84 33.76
CA GLY A 8 0.16 28.62 35.00
C GLY A 8 0.55 27.84 36.27
N SER A 9 0.80 26.53 36.17
CA SER A 9 1.23 25.70 37.31
C SER A 9 2.75 25.60 37.49
N THR A 10 3.55 26.17 36.59
CA THR A 10 5.03 26.17 36.65
C THR A 10 5.60 26.56 38.01
N PRO A 11 5.10 27.59 38.74
CA PRO A 11 5.65 27.97 40.04
C PRO A 11 5.46 26.90 41.13
N ILE A 12 4.41 26.09 41.03
CA ILE A 12 4.03 25.09 42.05
C ILE A 12 4.58 23.71 41.67
N LEU A 13 4.85 23.48 40.38
CA LEU A 13 5.33 22.21 39.84
C LEU A 13 6.58 21.72 40.58
N MET A 14 7.59 22.58 40.77
CA MET A 14 8.84 22.20 41.44
C MET A 14 8.62 21.74 42.88
N THR A 15 7.76 22.42 43.63
CA THR A 15 7.40 22.03 45.00
C THR A 15 6.64 20.70 45.04
N LEU A 16 5.73 20.47 44.09
CA LEU A 16 5.01 19.20 43.97
C LEU A 16 5.95 18.05 43.59
N LEU A 17 6.91 18.27 42.69
CA LEU A 17 7.90 17.27 42.30
C LEU A 17 8.78 16.87 43.49
N GLN A 18 9.21 17.83 44.31
CA GLN A 18 9.96 17.56 45.54
C GLN A 18 9.13 16.77 46.56
N LEU A 19 7.86 17.15 46.77
CA LEU A 19 6.97 16.39 47.67
C LEU A 19 6.74 14.94 47.20
N LEU A 20 6.65 14.72 45.89
CA LEU A 20 6.49 13.38 45.31
C LEU A 20 7.75 12.53 45.42
N GLN A 21 8.94 13.13 45.44
CA GLN A 21 10.18 12.43 45.78
C GLN A 21 10.17 11.95 47.24
N CYS A 22 9.46 12.65 48.14
CA CYS A 22 9.28 12.22 49.54
C CYS A 22 8.20 11.14 49.72
N ILE A 23 7.33 10.91 48.73
CA ILE A 23 6.40 9.77 48.75
C ILE A 23 7.22 8.49 48.61
N GLY A 24 7.06 7.57 49.58
CA GLY A 24 7.87 6.37 49.71
C GLY A 24 7.97 5.52 48.42
N PRO A 25 9.04 4.71 48.28
CA PRO A 25 9.37 4.01 47.03
C PRO A 25 8.31 2.98 46.59
N ASN A 26 7.43 2.56 47.51
CA ASN A 26 6.46 1.49 47.27
C ASN A 26 5.09 1.99 46.77
N ILE A 27 4.93 3.29 46.50
CA ILE A 27 3.64 3.88 46.13
C ILE A 27 3.57 4.09 44.61
N LEU A 28 2.71 3.31 43.95
CA LEU A 28 2.44 3.36 42.51
C LEU A 28 0.94 3.41 42.18
N HIS A 29 0.15 4.18 42.93
CA HIS A 29 -1.30 4.29 42.68
C HIS A 29 -1.64 5.19 41.48
N LEU A 30 -2.81 4.99 40.89
CA LEU A 30 -3.34 5.72 39.72
C LEU A 30 -3.15 7.24 39.77
N GLN A 31 -3.37 7.87 40.93
CA GLN A 31 -3.27 9.32 41.06
C GLN A 31 -1.83 9.83 40.88
N PHE A 32 -0.85 9.05 41.35
CA PHE A 32 0.56 9.36 41.14
C PHE A 32 0.94 9.22 39.66
N LEU A 33 0.53 8.13 39.01
CA LEU A 33 0.77 7.91 37.58
C LEU A 33 0.12 9.02 36.72
N ASN A 34 -1.12 9.40 37.04
CA ASN A 34 -1.83 10.49 36.36
C ASN A 34 -1.14 11.84 36.53
N PHE A 35 -0.64 12.11 37.73
CA PHE A 35 0.16 13.30 37.99
C PHE A 35 1.40 13.32 37.09
N VAL A 36 2.22 12.27 37.15
CA VAL A 36 3.48 12.20 36.38
C VAL A 36 3.21 12.32 34.89
N ARG A 37 2.19 11.63 34.37
CA ARG A 37 1.76 11.74 32.97
C ARG A 37 1.43 13.18 32.58
N ASN A 38 0.61 13.87 33.38
CA ASN A 38 0.20 15.23 33.08
C ASN A 38 1.37 16.21 33.15
N SER A 39 2.27 16.05 34.11
CA SER A 39 3.49 16.84 34.22
C SER A 39 4.40 16.65 33.01
N LEU A 40 4.62 15.40 32.58
CA LEU A 40 5.40 15.12 31.38
C LEU A 40 4.74 15.71 30.12
N LEU A 41 3.43 15.53 29.94
CA LEU A 41 2.72 16.04 28.76
C LEU A 41 2.76 17.56 28.62
N LEU A 42 2.76 18.29 29.72
CA LEU A 42 2.74 19.76 29.72
C LEU A 42 4.14 20.36 29.64
N PHE A 43 5.14 19.72 30.25
CA PHE A 43 6.43 20.36 30.52
C PHE A 43 7.64 19.61 29.97
N SER A 44 7.49 18.45 29.31
CA SER A 44 8.66 17.73 28.76
C SER A 44 9.31 18.42 27.55
N GLN A 45 8.72 19.50 27.04
CA GLN A 45 9.35 20.34 26.01
C GLN A 45 10.38 21.31 26.61
N GLU A 46 10.30 21.59 27.91
CA GLU A 46 11.25 22.43 28.63
C GLU A 46 12.53 21.64 28.94
N THR A 47 13.70 22.30 28.94
CA THR A 47 15.01 21.68 29.23
C THR A 47 15.22 21.33 30.72
N ASN A 48 14.14 21.06 31.46
CA ASN A 48 14.19 20.78 32.88
C ASN A 48 14.48 19.30 33.17
N GLU A 49 15.72 19.00 33.56
CA GLU A 49 16.21 17.67 33.93
C GLU A 49 15.31 16.95 34.96
N ILE A 50 14.72 17.67 35.91
CA ILE A 50 13.90 17.07 36.98
C ILE A 50 12.63 16.47 36.37
N ILE A 51 12.07 17.10 35.35
CA ILE A 51 10.86 16.63 34.67
C ILE A 51 11.17 15.37 33.86
N PHE A 52 12.32 15.33 33.17
CA PHE A 52 12.76 14.13 32.46
C PHE A 52 13.04 12.95 33.40
N ASN A 53 13.55 13.22 34.61
CA ASN A 53 13.84 12.17 35.60
C ASN A 53 12.60 11.54 36.24
N LEU A 54 11.41 12.10 36.05
CA LEU A 54 10.17 11.53 36.58
C LEU A 54 9.85 10.15 35.98
N PHE A 55 9.98 10.02 34.67
CA PHE A 55 9.65 8.76 34.01
C PHE A 55 10.58 7.61 34.44
N PRO A 56 11.93 7.76 34.40
CA PRO A 56 12.84 6.78 34.99
C PRO A 56 12.55 6.47 36.47
N THR A 57 12.17 7.47 37.28
CA THR A 57 11.82 7.26 38.70
C THR A 57 10.59 6.35 38.85
N VAL A 58 9.55 6.55 38.02
CA VAL A 58 8.36 5.68 38.02
C VAL A 58 8.75 4.26 37.61
N LEU A 59 9.58 4.11 36.58
CA LEU A 59 10.06 2.79 36.14
C LEU A 59 10.88 2.10 37.24
N GLN A 60 11.77 2.81 37.91
CA GLN A 60 12.55 2.27 39.02
C GLN A 60 11.64 1.79 40.17
N ARG A 61 10.64 2.58 40.57
CA ARG A 61 9.66 2.18 41.60
C ARG A 61 8.88 0.94 41.18
N PHE A 62 8.41 0.88 39.93
CA PHE A 62 7.75 -0.30 39.41
C PHE A 62 8.69 -1.52 39.44
N GLY A 63 9.95 -1.36 39.02
CA GLY A 63 10.97 -2.41 39.04
C GLY A 63 11.21 -2.98 40.44
N CYS A 64 11.27 -2.12 41.47
CA CYS A 64 11.40 -2.57 42.86
C CYS A 64 10.20 -3.38 43.36
N LEU A 65 8.99 -3.07 42.88
CA LEU A 65 7.77 -3.79 43.25
C LEU A 65 7.64 -5.11 42.48
N PHE A 66 7.83 -5.06 41.17
CA PHE A 66 7.68 -6.19 40.26
C PHE A 66 8.80 -7.24 40.43
N ASN A 67 10.06 -6.79 40.53
CA ASN A 67 11.25 -7.64 40.71
C ASN A 67 11.32 -8.86 39.77
N GLY A 68 10.75 -8.77 38.56
CA GLY A 68 10.71 -9.89 37.60
C GLY A 68 9.72 -11.01 37.94
N ASP A 69 8.90 -10.88 38.98
CA ASP A 69 8.00 -11.93 39.45
C ASP A 69 6.59 -11.83 38.84
N ILE A 70 6.24 -12.80 38.01
CA ILE A 70 4.90 -12.92 37.42
C ILE A 70 3.81 -13.11 38.48
N LEU A 71 4.12 -13.74 39.63
CA LEU A 71 3.16 -13.93 40.70
C LEU A 71 2.75 -12.58 41.31
N TRP A 72 3.69 -11.65 41.39
CA TRP A 72 3.40 -10.29 41.83
C TRP A 72 2.41 -9.59 40.88
N LEU A 73 2.60 -9.72 39.56
CA LEU A 73 1.66 -9.14 38.58
C LEU A 73 0.24 -9.72 38.73
N LYS A 74 0.13 -11.04 38.93
CA LYS A 74 -1.16 -11.72 39.13
C LYS A 74 -1.88 -11.27 40.40
N ASN A 75 -1.13 -10.92 41.44
CA ASN A 75 -1.71 -10.47 42.70
C ASN A 75 -2.03 -8.96 42.73
N ASN A 76 -1.57 -8.18 41.74
CA ASN A 76 -1.70 -6.72 41.69
C ASN A 76 -2.21 -6.22 40.32
N VAL A 77 -3.27 -6.86 39.81
CA VAL A 77 -3.80 -6.64 38.45
C VAL A 77 -4.27 -5.21 38.18
N ASP A 78 -4.79 -4.53 39.20
CA ASP A 78 -5.19 -3.13 39.18
C ASP A 78 -4.00 -2.20 38.93
N ILE A 79 -2.89 -2.42 39.65
CA ILE A 79 -1.64 -1.67 39.46
C ILE A 79 -1.07 -1.95 38.06
N VAL A 80 -1.14 -3.20 37.58
CA VAL A 80 -0.67 -3.57 36.24
C VAL A 80 -1.47 -2.87 35.14
N GLU A 81 -2.80 -2.85 35.26
CA GLU A 81 -3.68 -2.16 34.31
C GLU A 81 -3.37 -0.66 34.25
N ASP A 82 -3.32 0.00 35.41
CA ASP A 82 -3.03 1.43 35.52
C ASP A 82 -1.64 1.77 34.97
N PHE A 83 -0.64 0.94 35.29
CA PHE A 83 0.72 1.12 34.81
C PHE A 83 0.84 0.93 33.30
N ALA A 84 0.22 -0.11 32.73
CA ALA A 84 0.22 -0.33 31.28
C ALA A 84 -0.49 0.82 30.53
N ASN A 85 -1.60 1.34 31.08
CA ASN A 85 -2.30 2.50 30.53
C ASN A 85 -1.47 3.78 30.61
N PHE A 86 -0.70 3.95 31.69
CA PHE A 86 0.27 5.03 31.84
C PHE A 86 1.37 4.93 30.78
N LEU A 87 2.03 3.77 30.67
CA LEU A 87 3.11 3.51 29.71
C LEU A 87 2.66 3.74 28.26
N THR A 88 1.48 3.23 27.89
CA THR A 88 0.87 3.42 26.57
C THR A 88 0.79 4.90 26.19
N GLN A 89 0.41 5.76 27.14
CA GLN A 89 0.25 7.18 26.87
C GLN A 89 1.59 7.91 26.76
N ILE A 90 2.57 7.54 27.57
CA ILE A 90 3.92 8.11 27.50
C ILE A 90 4.58 7.73 26.18
N ILE A 91 4.60 6.45 25.82
CA ILE A 91 5.31 5.99 24.61
C ILE A 91 4.67 6.55 23.32
N LYS A 92 3.34 6.67 23.30
CA LYS A 92 2.59 7.19 22.15
C LYS A 92 2.74 8.71 21.97
N LYS A 93 2.72 9.48 23.07
CA LYS A 93 2.69 10.95 23.00
C LYS A 93 4.06 11.60 23.20
N LEU A 94 4.95 10.93 23.91
CA LEU A 94 6.24 11.46 24.37
C LEU A 94 7.41 10.46 24.10
N PRO A 95 7.60 9.99 22.86
CA PRO A 95 8.66 9.00 22.54
C PRO A 95 10.07 9.50 22.89
N HIS A 96 10.29 10.82 22.85
CA HIS A 96 11.56 11.46 23.22
C HIS A 96 11.91 11.34 24.73
N VAL A 97 10.91 11.17 25.60
CA VAL A 97 11.14 10.92 27.03
C VAL A 97 11.65 9.49 27.23
N VAL A 98 11.07 8.54 26.50
CA VAL A 98 11.49 7.13 26.52
C VAL A 98 12.91 6.98 25.96
N SER A 99 13.26 7.70 24.89
CA SER A 99 14.58 7.59 24.26
C SER A 99 15.72 8.13 25.15
N ARG A 100 15.41 8.95 26.15
CA ARG A 100 16.40 9.44 27.12
C ARG A 100 16.62 8.47 28.29
N CYS A 101 15.81 7.43 28.41
CA CYS A 101 15.95 6.48 29.50
C CYS A 101 17.23 5.64 29.38
N PRO A 102 17.78 5.19 30.52
CA PRO A 102 18.88 4.24 30.53
C PRO A 102 18.41 2.87 29.99
N ILE A 103 19.35 2.02 29.56
CA ILE A 103 19.02 0.75 28.90
C ILE A 103 18.28 -0.20 29.84
N GLU A 104 18.61 -0.17 31.13
CA GLU A 104 17.99 -0.97 32.20
C GLU A 104 16.49 -0.69 32.31
N ALA A 105 16.08 0.55 32.05
CA ALA A 105 14.67 0.91 32.01
C ALA A 105 13.95 0.28 30.81
N LEU A 106 14.59 0.20 29.64
CA LEU A 106 14.04 -0.48 28.47
C LEU A 106 13.95 -1.99 28.67
N VAL A 107 14.94 -2.58 29.35
CA VAL A 107 14.93 -4.00 29.75
C VAL A 107 13.73 -4.28 30.67
N LEU A 108 13.52 -3.44 31.69
CA LEU A 108 12.37 -3.57 32.59
C LEU A 108 11.02 -3.47 31.86
N LEU A 109 10.89 -2.55 30.90
CA LEU A 109 9.68 -2.45 30.07
C LEU A 109 9.44 -3.72 29.27
N PHE A 110 10.50 -4.32 28.72
CA PHE A 110 10.39 -5.58 27.99
C PHE A 110 10.04 -6.76 28.92
N GLU A 111 10.64 -6.84 30.11
CA GLU A 111 10.29 -7.84 31.11
C GLU A 111 8.83 -7.71 31.57
N PHE A 112 8.34 -6.49 31.71
CA PHE A 112 6.94 -6.21 32.00
C PHE A 112 6.03 -6.72 30.88
N VAL A 113 6.37 -6.46 29.61
CA VAL A 113 5.63 -7.01 28.45
C VAL A 113 5.62 -8.54 28.51
N LYS A 114 6.79 -9.16 28.64
CA LYS A 114 6.97 -10.62 28.62
C LYS A 114 6.12 -11.32 29.69
N ASN A 115 6.05 -10.77 30.89
CA ASN A 115 5.28 -11.36 31.99
C ASN A 115 3.81 -10.95 31.95
N GLY A 116 3.50 -9.71 31.56
CA GLY A 116 2.13 -9.19 31.52
C GLY A 116 1.25 -9.82 30.45
N ILE A 117 1.80 -10.21 29.29
CA ILE A 117 1.03 -10.92 28.25
C ILE A 117 0.65 -12.35 28.64
N GLN A 118 1.14 -12.85 29.78
CA GLN A 118 0.80 -14.16 30.33
C GLN A 118 -0.32 -14.08 31.39
N LEU A 119 -0.88 -12.90 31.64
CA LEU A 119 -2.01 -12.72 32.55
C LEU A 119 -3.28 -13.35 31.97
N HIS A 120 -4.16 -13.82 32.85
CA HIS A 120 -5.42 -14.47 32.46
C HIS A 120 -6.63 -13.55 32.67
N GLU A 121 -6.42 -12.40 33.30
CA GLU A 121 -7.41 -11.38 33.58
C GLU A 121 -7.55 -10.44 32.36
N GLN A 122 -8.77 -10.33 31.84
CA GLN A 122 -9.03 -9.68 30.55
C GLN A 122 -8.59 -8.21 30.48
N LEU A 123 -8.93 -7.41 31.49
CA LEU A 123 -8.65 -5.96 31.50
C LEU A 123 -7.15 -5.63 31.56
N PRO A 124 -6.38 -6.14 32.54
CA PRO A 124 -4.93 -5.88 32.60
C PRO A 124 -4.21 -6.47 31.38
N LEU A 125 -4.61 -7.65 30.89
CA LEU A 125 -4.02 -8.22 29.68
C LEU A 125 -4.24 -7.29 28.48
N ARG A 126 -5.46 -6.77 28.29
CA ARG A 126 -5.76 -5.83 27.19
C ARG A 126 -4.91 -4.57 27.28
N SER A 127 -4.74 -4.00 28.47
CA SER A 127 -3.88 -2.82 28.67
C SER A 127 -2.40 -3.13 28.39
N VAL A 128 -1.89 -4.28 28.83
CA VAL A 128 -0.52 -4.72 28.52
C VAL A 128 -0.35 -4.92 27.01
N THR A 129 -1.26 -5.62 26.34
CA THR A 129 -1.22 -5.84 24.89
C THR A 129 -1.23 -4.52 24.12
N MET A 130 -2.06 -3.56 24.53
CA MET A 130 -2.07 -2.23 23.92
C MET A 130 -0.74 -1.49 24.11
N PHE A 131 -0.14 -1.57 25.30
CA PHE A 131 1.20 -1.05 25.53
C PHE A 131 2.24 -1.74 24.64
N THR A 132 2.22 -3.08 24.59
CA THR A 132 3.14 -3.87 23.76
C THR A 132 3.06 -3.46 22.29
N ALA A 133 1.86 -3.27 21.74
CA ALA A 133 1.70 -2.84 20.36
C ALA A 133 2.39 -1.49 20.08
N HIS A 134 2.22 -0.52 20.97
CA HIS A 134 2.90 0.78 20.86
C HIS A 134 4.40 0.72 21.19
N TYR A 135 4.84 -0.20 22.04
CA TYR A 135 6.26 -0.47 22.28
C TYR A 135 6.95 -1.02 21.02
N VAL A 136 6.30 -1.97 20.34
CA VAL A 136 6.77 -2.50 19.06
C VAL A 136 6.83 -1.39 18.00
N GLU A 137 5.84 -0.50 17.92
CA GLU A 137 5.93 0.67 17.03
C GLU A 137 7.10 1.59 17.39
N TYR A 138 7.34 1.82 18.68
CA TYR A 138 8.42 2.65 19.19
C TYR A 138 9.82 2.09 18.88
N CYS A 139 9.98 0.77 18.79
CA CYS A 139 11.25 0.16 18.38
C CYS A 139 11.75 0.66 17.02
N LYS A 140 10.90 1.26 16.15
CA LYS A 140 11.35 1.91 14.92
C LYS A 140 12.11 3.22 15.14
N LEU A 141 11.95 3.84 16.32
CA LEU A 141 12.52 5.13 16.69
C LEU A 141 13.76 5.00 17.59
N ASP A 142 13.98 3.86 18.24
CA ASP A 142 15.11 3.62 19.13
C ASP A 142 15.77 2.26 18.88
N ASN A 143 17.01 2.29 18.37
CA ASN A 143 17.79 1.09 18.03
C ASN A 143 18.04 0.18 19.24
N ARG A 144 18.12 0.71 20.46
CA ARG A 144 18.33 -0.10 21.66
C ARG A 144 17.09 -0.94 21.96
N ALA A 145 15.91 -0.32 21.84
CA ALA A 145 14.63 -1.02 21.97
C ALA A 145 14.42 -2.02 20.83
N ALA A 146 14.84 -1.70 19.61
CA ALA A 146 14.81 -2.63 18.47
C ALA A 146 15.67 -3.88 18.72
N ASN A 147 16.89 -3.72 19.25
CA ASN A 147 17.78 -4.84 19.57
C ASN A 147 17.17 -5.76 20.64
N LEU A 148 16.60 -5.19 21.70
CA LEU A 148 15.90 -5.97 22.74
C LEU A 148 14.73 -6.77 22.16
N LEU A 149 13.94 -6.15 21.27
CA LEU A 149 12.85 -6.83 20.57
C LEU A 149 13.37 -7.93 19.64
N GLN A 150 14.47 -7.70 18.93
CA GLN A 150 15.05 -8.69 18.02
C GLN A 150 15.58 -9.92 18.76
N GLU A 151 16.21 -9.71 19.92
CA GLU A 151 16.76 -10.79 20.75
C GLU A 151 15.68 -11.60 21.47
N ASN A 152 14.62 -10.93 21.93
CA ASN A 152 13.65 -11.54 22.86
C ASN A 152 12.22 -11.68 22.29
N GLY A 153 11.95 -11.17 21.09
CA GLY A 153 10.61 -11.14 20.48
C GLY A 153 10.00 -12.52 20.17
N LEU A 154 10.84 -13.57 20.11
CA LEU A 154 10.41 -14.97 19.97
C LEU A 154 9.38 -15.36 21.05
N GLU A 155 9.55 -14.86 22.27
CA GLU A 155 8.67 -15.24 23.39
C GLU A 155 7.27 -14.63 23.24
N ILE A 156 7.15 -13.42 22.68
CA ILE A 156 5.86 -12.79 22.38
C ILE A 156 5.11 -13.61 21.33
N VAL A 157 5.81 -14.02 20.26
CA VAL A 157 5.25 -14.90 19.22
C VAL A 157 4.82 -16.24 19.82
N ARG A 158 5.65 -16.85 20.66
CA ARG A 158 5.37 -18.13 21.31
C ARG A 158 4.10 -18.08 22.16
N ILE A 159 3.95 -17.04 22.98
CA ILE A 159 2.77 -16.87 23.85
C ILE A 159 1.51 -16.65 22.99
N SER A 160 1.60 -15.82 21.96
CA SER A 160 0.49 -15.56 21.03
C SER A 160 0.04 -16.83 20.31
N LEU A 161 0.98 -17.63 19.81
CA LEU A 161 0.67 -18.90 19.13
C LEU A 161 0.12 -19.97 20.08
N LYS A 162 0.58 -20.02 21.34
CA LYS A 162 -0.01 -20.92 22.36
C LYS A 162 -1.47 -20.56 22.64
N ALA A 163 -1.80 -19.27 22.70
CA ALA A 163 -3.16 -18.81 22.90
C ALA A 163 -4.08 -19.24 21.74
N ILE A 164 -3.62 -19.03 20.49
CA ILE A 164 -4.31 -19.49 19.29
C ILE A 164 -4.46 -21.02 19.28
N GLY A 165 -3.42 -21.74 19.75
CA GLY A 165 -3.40 -23.21 19.85
C GLY A 165 -4.29 -23.79 20.96
N GLY A 166 -5.06 -22.97 21.68
CA GLY A 166 -6.05 -23.42 22.67
C GLY A 166 -5.54 -23.50 24.11
N ASN A 167 -4.32 -23.03 24.40
CA ASN A 167 -3.79 -22.98 25.77
C ASN A 167 -4.22 -21.73 26.56
N SER A 168 -5.09 -20.89 25.98
CA SER A 168 -5.65 -19.71 26.65
C SER A 168 -7.18 -19.74 26.55
N PRO A 169 -7.89 -19.16 27.55
CA PRO A 169 -9.33 -18.96 27.45
C PRO A 169 -9.73 -18.26 26.14
N LYS A 170 -10.79 -18.74 25.48
CA LYS A 170 -11.22 -18.26 24.15
C LYS A 170 -11.40 -16.74 24.08
N HIS A 171 -11.87 -16.12 25.16
CA HIS A 171 -12.11 -14.67 25.21
C HIS A 171 -10.80 -13.82 25.22
N LEU A 172 -9.63 -14.43 25.46
CA LEU A 172 -8.33 -13.75 25.43
C LEU A 172 -7.60 -13.91 24.10
N VAL A 173 -8.03 -14.85 23.24
CA VAL A 173 -7.35 -15.19 21.98
C VAL A 173 -7.31 -13.97 21.04
N ASP A 174 -8.40 -13.22 20.93
CA ASP A 174 -8.46 -12.01 20.10
C ASP A 174 -7.45 -10.95 20.57
N THR A 175 -7.27 -10.83 21.88
CA THR A 175 -6.33 -9.87 22.47
C THR A 175 -4.88 -10.28 22.19
N LEU A 176 -4.54 -11.56 22.35
CA LEU A 176 -3.17 -12.06 22.13
C LEU A 176 -2.81 -12.18 20.65
N SER A 177 -3.77 -12.52 19.78
CA SER A 177 -3.55 -12.58 18.33
C SER A 177 -3.23 -11.21 17.72
N LEU A 178 -3.71 -10.11 18.33
CA LEU A 178 -3.36 -8.75 17.93
C LEU A 178 -1.85 -8.49 17.99
N LEU A 179 -1.13 -9.09 18.96
CA LEU A 179 0.33 -8.94 19.08
C LEU A 179 1.06 -9.57 17.90
N LEU A 180 0.64 -10.79 17.53
CA LEU A 180 1.20 -11.47 16.37
C LEU A 180 0.93 -10.68 15.08
N PHE A 181 -0.26 -10.11 14.94
CA PHE A 181 -0.58 -9.21 13.84
C PHE A 181 0.32 -7.96 13.85
N THR A 182 0.45 -7.26 14.97
CA THR A 182 1.30 -6.06 15.07
C THR A 182 2.77 -6.35 14.74
N LEU A 183 3.33 -7.43 15.29
CA LEU A 183 4.70 -7.86 14.98
C LEU A 183 4.86 -8.18 13.49
N SER A 184 3.91 -8.91 12.92
CA SER A 184 3.97 -9.28 11.52
C SER A 184 3.84 -8.10 10.56
N LYS A 185 3.08 -7.08 10.95
CA LYS A 185 2.89 -5.85 10.20
C LYS A 185 4.14 -4.98 10.21
N LEU A 186 4.87 -4.95 11.33
CA LEU A 186 5.98 -4.01 11.56
C LEU A 186 7.38 -4.64 11.39
N TYR A 187 7.52 -5.94 11.62
CA TYR A 187 8.78 -6.69 11.63
C TYR A 187 8.59 -8.08 11.00
N ILE A 188 8.29 -8.11 9.70
CA ILE A 188 7.93 -9.33 8.96
C ILE A 188 9.01 -10.42 9.01
N ASP A 189 10.26 -10.06 8.69
CA ASP A 189 11.37 -11.02 8.60
C ASP A 189 11.63 -11.72 9.94
N TRP A 190 11.60 -10.93 11.02
CA TRP A 190 11.80 -11.44 12.38
C TRP A 190 10.61 -12.30 12.80
N THR A 191 9.39 -11.88 12.49
CA THR A 191 8.18 -12.62 12.82
C THR A 191 8.15 -13.98 12.13
N ILE A 192 8.45 -14.04 10.82
CA ILE A 192 8.55 -15.29 10.07
C ILE A 192 9.59 -16.21 10.70
N LYS A 193 10.79 -15.68 10.98
CA LYS A 193 11.87 -16.45 11.64
C LYS A 193 11.42 -17.02 12.98
N TRP A 194 10.77 -16.23 13.83
CA TRP A 194 10.28 -16.66 15.14
C TRP A 194 9.14 -17.68 15.06
N VAL A 195 8.22 -17.53 14.11
CA VAL A 195 7.13 -18.50 13.86
C VAL A 195 7.72 -19.85 13.45
N HIS A 196 8.68 -19.87 12.52
CA HIS A 196 9.39 -21.10 12.14
C HIS A 196 10.13 -21.73 13.32
N GLN A 197 10.80 -20.92 14.16
CA GLN A 197 11.46 -21.41 15.37
C GLN A 197 10.51 -21.98 16.41
N CYS A 198 9.27 -21.49 16.48
CA CYS A 198 8.27 -22.04 17.39
C CYS A 198 7.67 -23.34 16.87
N LEU A 199 7.41 -23.44 15.56
CA LEU A 199 6.74 -24.60 14.95
C LEU A 199 7.69 -25.77 14.62
N SER A 200 9.00 -25.56 14.74
CA SER A 200 9.99 -26.65 14.70
C SER A 200 9.84 -27.62 15.87
N ASP A 201 9.26 -27.18 17.00
CA ASP A 201 8.91 -28.06 18.11
C ASP A 201 7.66 -28.90 17.73
N PRO A 202 7.76 -30.24 17.71
CA PRO A 202 6.65 -31.13 17.37
C PRO A 202 5.47 -31.07 18.35
N ASN A 203 5.67 -30.59 19.58
CA ASN A 203 4.62 -30.50 20.59
C ASN A 203 3.97 -29.10 20.66
N PHE A 204 4.32 -28.21 19.72
CA PHE A 204 3.87 -26.83 19.68
C PHE A 204 2.91 -26.57 18.51
N PRO A 205 1.86 -25.74 18.65
CA PRO A 205 1.42 -25.02 19.86
C PRO A 205 0.64 -25.89 20.85
N SER A 206 0.22 -27.09 20.43
CA SER A 206 -0.33 -28.11 21.31
C SER A 206 0.14 -29.50 20.87
N PRO A 207 0.15 -30.51 21.77
CA PRO A 207 0.52 -31.88 21.43
C PRO A 207 -0.38 -32.55 20.38
N ALA A 208 -1.55 -31.98 20.10
CA ALA A 208 -2.50 -32.47 19.10
C ALA A 208 -2.25 -31.90 17.69
N ALA A 209 -1.28 -30.99 17.52
CA ALA A 209 -0.97 -30.39 16.23
C ALA A 209 -0.15 -31.35 15.34
N THR A 210 -0.74 -31.81 14.24
CA THR A 210 -0.02 -32.61 13.23
C THR A 210 0.97 -31.76 12.44
N THR A 211 1.88 -32.41 11.70
CA THR A 211 2.79 -31.71 10.77
C THR A 211 2.02 -30.90 9.71
N ASP A 212 0.92 -31.45 9.18
CA ASP A 212 0.07 -30.77 8.20
C ASP A 212 -0.61 -29.53 8.79
N HIS A 213 -1.08 -29.58 10.05
CA HIS A 213 -1.65 -28.42 10.73
C HIS A 213 -0.62 -27.29 10.92
N ARG A 214 0.63 -27.65 11.23
CA ARG A 214 1.73 -26.68 11.41
C ARG A 214 2.11 -26.03 10.09
N GLU A 215 2.23 -26.81 9.01
CA GLU A 215 2.47 -26.26 7.67
C GLU A 215 1.31 -25.37 7.18
N ALA A 216 0.07 -25.78 7.44
CA ALA A 216 -1.11 -24.98 7.11
C ALA A 216 -1.13 -23.65 7.88
N LEU A 217 -0.75 -23.66 9.16
CA LEU A 217 -0.63 -22.45 9.98
C LEU A 217 0.47 -21.50 9.47
N ILE A 218 1.63 -22.03 9.09
CA ILE A 218 2.70 -21.23 8.46
C ILE A 218 2.19 -20.61 7.16
N LYS A 219 1.59 -21.41 6.28
CA LYS A 219 1.02 -20.91 5.02
C LYS A 219 -0.05 -19.87 5.26
N ALA A 220 -0.93 -20.06 6.26
CA ALA A 220 -1.99 -19.12 6.60
C ALA A 220 -1.45 -17.82 7.19
N LEU A 221 -0.47 -17.88 8.10
CA LEU A 221 0.17 -16.70 8.68
C LEU A 221 0.97 -15.96 7.61
N THR A 222 1.84 -16.63 6.86
CA THR A 222 2.57 -16.01 5.73
C THR A 222 1.60 -15.34 4.77
N ARG A 223 0.50 -16.01 4.38
CA ARG A 223 -0.55 -15.38 3.53
C ARG A 223 -1.22 -14.19 4.18
N PHE A 224 -1.60 -14.27 5.46
CA PHE A 224 -2.28 -13.17 6.17
C PHE A 224 -1.39 -11.93 6.29
N ILE A 225 -0.13 -12.13 6.65
CA ILE A 225 0.90 -11.09 6.77
C ILE A 225 1.16 -10.43 5.42
N ILE A 226 1.19 -11.23 4.37
CA ILE A 226 1.32 -10.78 2.99
C ILE A 226 0.05 -10.02 2.55
N THR A 227 -1.16 -10.48 2.86
CA THR A 227 -2.40 -9.92 2.30
C THR A 227 -2.64 -8.46 2.73
N ASP A 228 -2.37 -8.08 3.98
CA ASP A 228 -2.69 -6.74 4.52
C ASP A 228 -1.65 -5.66 4.16
N ASN A 229 -0.37 -6.05 4.02
CA ASN A 229 0.70 -5.14 3.60
C ASN A 229 0.87 -5.12 2.07
N VAL A 230 0.66 -6.24 1.38
CA VAL A 230 0.76 -6.30 -0.08
C VAL A 230 -0.39 -5.53 -0.71
N GLN A 231 -1.62 -5.52 -0.16
CA GLN A 231 -2.73 -4.67 -0.65
C GLN A 231 -2.36 -3.20 -0.87
N LYS A 232 -1.56 -2.59 0.03
CA LYS A 232 -1.06 -1.21 -0.14
C LYS A 232 -0.05 -1.03 -1.28
N ILE A 233 0.63 -2.11 -1.67
CA ILE A 233 1.73 -2.17 -2.64
C ILE A 233 1.24 -2.70 -4.01
N LEU A 234 0.10 -3.40 -4.05
CA LEU A 234 -0.54 -3.95 -5.24
C LEU A 234 -1.20 -2.86 -6.08
N LYS A 235 -0.40 -2.13 -6.84
CA LYS A 235 -0.88 -1.23 -7.89
C LYS A 235 -0.10 -1.55 -9.15
N MET A 236 -0.46 -2.67 -9.78
CA MET A 236 0.05 -3.10 -11.07
C MET A 236 -0.91 -2.66 -12.17
N CYS A 237 -0.40 -2.11 -13.27
CA CYS A 237 -1.16 -1.77 -14.47
C CYS A 237 -0.21 -1.93 -15.65
N ILE A 238 -0.74 -2.16 -16.84
CA ILE A 238 0.06 -2.19 -18.07
C ILE A 238 -0.65 -1.42 -19.18
N LEU A 239 0.14 -0.75 -20.01
CA LEU A 239 -0.26 -0.06 -21.22
C LEU A 239 0.62 -0.57 -22.36
N LEU A 240 0.00 -1.13 -23.40
CA LEU A 240 0.65 -1.51 -24.64
C LEU A 240 0.21 -0.55 -25.73
N CYS A 241 1.15 -0.09 -26.55
CA CYS A 241 0.88 0.85 -27.62
C CYS A 241 1.54 0.42 -28.92
N TYR A 242 0.76 0.45 -29.99
CA TYR A 242 1.25 0.59 -31.36
C TYR A 242 0.90 2.00 -31.85
N ASN A 243 1.91 2.73 -32.29
CA ASN A 243 1.80 4.08 -32.84
C ASN A 243 2.38 4.07 -34.26
N HIS A 244 1.53 4.34 -35.25
CA HIS A 244 1.96 4.41 -36.64
C HIS A 244 2.90 5.60 -36.84
N THR A 245 4.07 5.34 -37.40
CA THR A 245 5.01 6.38 -37.79
C THR A 245 4.98 6.59 -39.31
N SER A 246 5.35 7.78 -39.78
CA SER A 246 5.33 8.11 -41.22
C SER A 246 6.16 7.19 -42.12
N ASN A 247 7.05 6.39 -41.54
CA ASN A 247 7.89 5.43 -42.27
C ASN A 247 7.31 4.01 -42.29
N ASP A 248 6.19 3.77 -41.61
CA ASP A 248 5.55 2.47 -41.53
C ASP A 248 4.58 2.21 -42.69
N GLU A 249 4.41 0.94 -43.05
CA GLU A 249 3.31 0.53 -43.94
C GLU A 249 1.96 0.75 -43.22
N ASP A 250 0.99 1.29 -43.96
CA ASP A 250 -0.36 1.55 -43.44
C ASP A 250 -1.12 0.24 -43.28
N ILE A 251 -1.31 -0.19 -42.03
CA ILE A 251 -2.09 -1.37 -41.67
C ILE A 251 -3.58 -1.08 -41.47
N GLY A 252 -4.02 0.16 -41.70
CA GLY A 252 -5.39 0.62 -41.50
C GLY A 252 -5.64 1.30 -40.14
N TYR A 253 -4.63 1.38 -39.26
CA TYR A 253 -4.73 1.98 -37.93
C TYR A 253 -3.55 2.90 -37.64
N GLU A 254 -3.84 4.09 -37.11
CA GLU A 254 -2.84 5.08 -36.66
C GLU A 254 -2.37 4.80 -35.23
N LEU A 255 -3.27 4.32 -34.38
CA LEU A 255 -3.00 4.09 -32.96
C LEU A 255 -3.80 2.89 -32.47
N ILE A 256 -3.14 1.98 -31.77
CA ILE A 256 -3.77 0.88 -31.02
C ILE A 256 -3.23 0.95 -29.60
N LEU A 257 -4.12 1.21 -28.64
CA LEU A 257 -3.79 1.20 -27.21
C LEU A 257 -4.54 0.08 -26.51
N LEU A 258 -3.81 -0.69 -25.71
CA LEU A 258 -4.36 -1.71 -24.84
C LEU A 258 -3.97 -1.38 -23.40
N SER A 259 -4.92 -1.38 -22.48
CA SER A 259 -4.62 -1.13 -21.07
C SER A 259 -5.33 -2.11 -20.15
N ASN A 260 -4.58 -2.65 -19.20
CA ASN A 260 -5.12 -3.34 -18.04
C ASN A 260 -4.94 -2.49 -16.80
N ARG A 261 -6.03 -2.33 -16.05
CA ARG A 261 -6.03 -1.76 -14.71
C ARG A 261 -6.15 -2.88 -13.69
N ASP A 262 -5.09 -3.11 -12.92
CA ASP A 262 -5.13 -4.04 -11.80
C ASP A 262 -5.35 -3.27 -10.49
N GLU A 263 -6.34 -3.69 -9.73
CA GLU A 263 -6.76 -2.95 -8.54
C GLU A 263 -7.45 -3.82 -7.51
N GLU A 264 -7.58 -3.27 -6.30
CA GLU A 264 -8.46 -3.81 -5.29
C GLU A 264 -9.92 -3.74 -5.75
N PHE A 265 -10.59 -4.89 -5.73
CA PHE A 265 -11.99 -5.03 -6.14
C PHE A 265 -12.97 -4.27 -5.25
N HIS A 266 -12.59 -3.97 -4.01
CA HIS A 266 -13.40 -3.15 -3.10
C HIS A 266 -13.31 -1.65 -3.39
N ARG A 267 -12.31 -1.19 -4.17
CA ARG A 267 -12.19 0.24 -4.47
C ARG A 267 -13.38 0.67 -5.32
N PRO A 268 -14.16 1.68 -4.91
CA PRO A 268 -15.33 2.07 -5.66
C PRO A 268 -14.91 2.87 -6.90
N SER A 269 -15.34 2.44 -8.09
CA SER A 269 -15.08 3.11 -9.37
C SER A 269 -16.23 2.89 -10.35
N LEU A 270 -16.52 3.89 -11.18
CA LEU A 270 -17.44 3.77 -12.31
C LEU A 270 -16.71 3.23 -13.53
N ALA A 271 -17.38 2.35 -14.28
CA ALA A 271 -16.96 1.94 -15.61
C ALA A 271 -16.93 3.14 -16.57
N ALA A 272 -16.27 2.97 -17.72
CA ALA A 272 -16.22 3.98 -18.75
C ALA A 272 -17.62 4.41 -19.18
N HIS A 273 -17.76 5.72 -19.28
CA HIS A 273 -18.93 6.40 -19.79
C HIS A 273 -18.48 7.76 -20.33
N VAL A 274 -19.31 8.38 -21.16
CA VAL A 274 -19.06 9.74 -21.63
C VAL A 274 -19.40 10.71 -20.49
N TRP A 275 -18.43 11.52 -20.06
CA TRP A 275 -18.60 12.43 -18.94
C TRP A 275 -19.46 13.64 -19.35
N PRO A 276 -20.57 13.93 -18.64
CA PRO A 276 -21.40 15.10 -18.89
C PRO A 276 -20.61 16.41 -18.73
N GLU A 277 -20.94 17.44 -19.51
CA GLU A 277 -20.38 18.81 -19.38
C GLU A 277 -18.85 18.92 -19.57
N THR A 278 -18.24 17.91 -20.17
CA THR A 278 -16.82 17.90 -20.57
C THR A 278 -16.69 17.94 -22.09
N ASN A 279 -15.47 18.04 -22.62
CA ASN A 279 -15.17 17.86 -24.05
C ASN A 279 -15.35 16.39 -24.50
N TYR A 280 -16.47 15.76 -24.13
CA TYR A 280 -16.82 14.36 -24.34
C TYR A 280 -15.70 13.40 -23.93
N VAL A 281 -15.20 13.59 -22.72
CA VAL A 281 -14.21 12.68 -22.16
C VAL A 281 -14.85 11.32 -21.93
N LEU A 282 -14.24 10.28 -22.46
CA LEU A 282 -14.60 8.88 -22.27
C LEU A 282 -13.53 8.21 -21.40
N GLY A 283 -13.97 7.64 -20.27
CA GLY A 283 -13.10 6.95 -19.34
C GLY A 283 -13.84 6.58 -18.06
N GLY A 284 -13.30 5.64 -17.29
CA GLY A 284 -13.85 5.33 -15.97
C GLY A 284 -13.55 6.43 -14.96
N GLN A 285 -14.26 6.44 -13.84
CA GLN A 285 -14.07 7.45 -12.79
C GLN A 285 -13.87 6.81 -11.42
N ASP A 286 -12.93 7.35 -10.64
CA ASP A 286 -12.80 7.05 -9.23
C ASP A 286 -13.93 7.75 -8.47
N ILE A 287 -14.61 7.00 -7.61
CA ILE A 287 -15.67 7.52 -6.72
C ILE A 287 -15.32 7.27 -5.25
N THR A 288 -14.05 6.95 -4.97
CA THR A 288 -13.54 6.85 -3.60
C THR A 288 -13.63 8.23 -2.93
N PRO A 289 -14.11 8.32 -1.68
CA PRO A 289 -14.14 9.58 -0.94
C PRO A 289 -12.79 10.29 -0.96
N SER A 290 -12.77 11.60 -1.22
CA SER A 290 -11.58 12.47 -1.45
C SER A 290 -10.82 12.29 -2.77
N ARG A 291 -11.26 11.39 -3.65
CA ARG A 291 -10.66 11.13 -4.97
C ARG A 291 -11.69 11.16 -6.10
N GLU A 292 -12.90 11.62 -5.81
CA GLU A 292 -14.03 11.63 -6.74
C GLU A 292 -13.72 12.44 -8.00
N GLY A 293 -13.99 11.86 -9.17
CA GLY A 293 -13.74 12.50 -10.46
C GLY A 293 -12.31 12.33 -10.98
N GLY A 294 -11.43 11.65 -10.24
CA GLY A 294 -10.15 11.19 -10.79
C GLY A 294 -10.34 10.08 -11.84
N THR A 295 -9.36 9.92 -12.75
CA THR A 295 -9.32 8.77 -13.66
C THR A 295 -7.90 8.24 -13.86
N TRP A 296 -7.81 6.98 -14.30
CA TRP A 296 -6.57 6.31 -14.70
C TRP A 296 -6.35 6.39 -16.21
N LEU A 297 -7.42 6.46 -17.01
CA LEU A 297 -7.36 6.57 -18.46
C LEU A 297 -8.54 7.42 -18.92
N GLY A 298 -8.23 8.44 -19.72
CA GLY A 298 -9.24 9.30 -20.34
C GLY A 298 -8.90 9.54 -21.81
N PHE A 299 -9.91 9.50 -22.66
CA PHE A 299 -9.85 9.83 -24.08
C PHE A 299 -10.86 10.94 -24.38
N ASN A 300 -10.55 11.85 -25.31
CA ASN A 300 -11.55 12.78 -25.85
C ASN A 300 -11.56 12.75 -27.39
N THR A 301 -12.68 13.15 -28.00
CA THR A 301 -12.82 13.17 -29.47
C THR A 301 -11.96 14.23 -30.15
N GLN A 302 -11.33 15.12 -29.40
CA GLN A 302 -10.34 16.08 -29.92
C GLN A 302 -8.94 15.45 -30.07
N GLY A 303 -8.78 14.16 -29.77
CA GLY A 303 -7.53 13.44 -29.97
C GLY A 303 -6.55 13.57 -28.82
N ARG A 304 -7.05 13.71 -27.58
CA ARG A 304 -6.21 13.63 -26.38
C ARG A 304 -6.46 12.35 -25.61
N ILE A 305 -5.36 11.73 -25.19
CA ILE A 305 -5.39 10.56 -24.30
C ILE A 305 -4.45 10.83 -23.14
N GLY A 306 -4.92 10.61 -21.93
CA GLY A 306 -4.07 10.59 -20.75
C GLY A 306 -4.14 9.23 -20.09
N VAL A 307 -2.98 8.66 -19.75
CA VAL A 307 -2.87 7.39 -19.03
C VAL A 307 -2.00 7.59 -17.81
N LEU A 308 -2.49 7.16 -16.65
CA LEU A 308 -1.81 7.23 -15.37
C LEU A 308 -1.50 5.81 -14.87
N LEU A 309 -0.23 5.53 -14.65
CA LEU A 309 0.24 4.29 -14.03
C LEU A 309 0.86 4.60 -12.67
N ASN A 310 0.78 3.64 -11.75
CA ASN A 310 1.42 3.76 -10.45
C ASN A 310 2.94 3.57 -10.59
N LEU A 311 3.74 4.41 -9.94
CA LEU A 311 5.19 4.21 -9.89
C LEU A 311 5.61 4.00 -8.44
N PRO A 312 5.97 2.77 -8.04
CA PRO A 312 6.52 2.49 -6.72
C PRO A 312 7.89 3.17 -6.56
N LYS A 313 8.04 4.01 -5.55
CA LYS A 313 9.37 4.32 -4.99
C LYS A 313 9.32 4.18 -3.48
N SER A 314 10.34 3.46 -3.00
CA SER A 314 10.77 3.14 -1.63
C SER A 314 9.90 3.75 -0.54
N THR A 315 9.13 2.91 0.15
CA THR A 315 9.00 2.73 1.62
C THR A 315 8.96 3.94 2.58
N ASP A 316 9.23 5.15 2.13
CA ASP A 316 9.19 6.41 2.84
C ASP A 316 8.22 7.36 2.11
N ASN A 317 6.98 7.39 2.61
CA ASN A 317 5.98 8.44 2.40
C ASN A 317 5.10 8.35 1.14
N GLU A 318 4.22 7.34 1.06
CA GLU A 318 2.84 7.68 0.68
C GLU A 318 2.33 8.59 1.81
N SER A 319 2.33 9.90 1.56
CA SER A 319 1.86 10.87 2.53
C SER A 319 0.40 11.21 2.23
N ASP A 320 -0.45 11.13 3.25
CA ASP A 320 -1.84 11.58 3.17
C ASP A 320 -1.97 13.09 2.87
N ASN A 321 -0.87 13.85 3.00
CA ASN A 321 -0.84 15.29 2.72
C ASN A 321 -0.58 15.60 1.24
N LYS A 322 -0.33 14.60 0.38
CA LYS A 322 -0.09 14.82 -1.05
C LYS A 322 -1.41 14.85 -1.84
N LYS A 323 -1.40 15.59 -2.96
CA LYS A 323 -2.57 15.71 -3.85
C LYS A 323 -2.90 14.37 -4.51
N SER A 324 -4.18 14.13 -4.77
CA SER A 324 -4.63 12.97 -5.55
C SER A 324 -4.11 13.06 -7.00
N ARG A 325 -3.41 12.01 -7.43
CA ARG A 325 -2.90 11.86 -8.81
C ARG A 325 -4.02 11.68 -9.84
N GLY A 326 -5.19 11.20 -9.41
CA GLY A 326 -6.30 10.89 -10.31
C GLY A 326 -6.78 12.08 -11.12
N PHE A 327 -6.50 13.31 -10.68
CA PHE A 327 -6.86 14.54 -11.39
C PHE A 327 -5.87 14.95 -12.49
N ILE A 328 -4.71 14.30 -12.61
CA ILE A 328 -3.76 14.60 -13.69
C ILE A 328 -4.42 14.36 -15.05
N VAL A 329 -4.98 13.17 -15.26
CA VAL A 329 -5.62 12.82 -16.54
C VAL A 329 -6.81 13.73 -16.87
N PRO A 330 -7.83 13.91 -16.00
CA PRO A 330 -8.95 14.81 -16.26
C PRO A 330 -8.51 16.24 -16.60
N ASN A 331 -7.54 16.78 -15.87
CA ASN A 331 -7.05 18.14 -16.09
C ASN A 331 -6.39 18.31 -17.46
N TYR A 332 -5.82 17.25 -18.02
CA TYR A 332 -5.22 17.27 -19.36
C TYR A 332 -6.27 17.10 -20.45
N VAL A 333 -7.07 16.03 -20.37
CA VAL A 333 -8.02 15.65 -21.44
C VAL A 333 -9.23 16.57 -21.50
N ASN A 334 -9.58 17.26 -20.41
CA ASN A 334 -10.68 18.22 -20.44
C ASN A 334 -10.23 19.63 -20.86
N ASN A 335 -8.95 19.99 -20.69
CA ASN A 335 -8.47 21.36 -20.91
C ASN A 335 -7.84 21.57 -22.29
N MET A 336 -8.66 21.84 -23.32
CA MET A 336 -8.19 22.07 -24.69
C MET A 336 -7.38 23.38 -24.90
N SER A 337 -7.34 24.28 -23.92
CA SER A 337 -6.60 25.55 -24.06
C SER A 337 -5.07 25.40 -23.93
N VAL A 338 -4.61 24.26 -23.41
CA VAL A 338 -3.21 24.00 -23.12
C VAL A 338 -2.74 22.79 -23.90
N GLY A 339 -1.73 22.95 -24.77
CA GLY A 339 -1.12 21.83 -25.52
C GLY A 339 -0.31 20.87 -24.64
N LEU A 340 -0.05 19.66 -25.14
CA LEU A 340 0.61 18.58 -24.39
C LEU A 340 1.96 18.97 -23.81
N ASP A 341 2.84 19.59 -24.60
CA ASP A 341 4.20 19.94 -24.14
C ASP A 341 4.16 20.96 -22.97
N TYR A 342 3.24 21.93 -23.00
CA TYR A 342 3.08 22.90 -21.90
C TYR A 342 2.45 22.26 -20.66
N TYR A 343 1.45 21.39 -20.85
CA TYR A 343 0.88 20.63 -19.74
C TYR A 343 1.94 19.77 -19.04
N MET A 344 2.78 19.08 -19.82
CA MET A 344 3.86 18.23 -19.33
C MET A 344 4.91 19.04 -18.54
N LYS A 345 5.27 20.23 -19.03
CA LYS A 345 6.17 21.14 -18.30
C LYS A 345 5.59 21.59 -16.95
N ASN A 346 4.33 22.02 -16.93
CA ASN A 346 3.66 22.43 -15.68
C ASN A 346 3.49 21.27 -14.68
N LEU A 347 3.22 20.07 -15.20
CA LEU A 347 3.16 18.88 -14.38
C LEU A 347 4.54 18.59 -13.79
N ASP A 348 5.61 18.74 -14.57
CA ASP A 348 6.99 18.55 -14.11
C ASP A 348 7.34 19.48 -12.93
N ASP A 349 6.97 20.77 -13.02
CA ASP A 349 7.17 21.76 -11.95
C ASP A 349 6.41 21.41 -10.66
N THR A 350 5.30 20.68 -10.77
CA THR A 350 4.41 20.37 -9.63
C THR A 350 4.42 18.89 -9.21
N LYS A 351 5.22 18.04 -9.87
CA LYS A 351 5.16 16.57 -9.76
C LYS A 351 5.44 16.02 -8.36
N MET A 352 6.20 16.76 -7.54
CA MET A 352 6.54 16.39 -6.17
C MET A 352 5.37 16.51 -5.19
N ASN A 353 4.31 17.24 -5.56
CA ASN A 353 3.08 17.36 -4.77
C ASN A 353 2.22 16.09 -4.79
N TYR A 354 2.58 15.10 -5.59
CA TYR A 354 1.85 13.85 -5.78
C TYR A 354 2.66 12.64 -5.25
N ASN A 355 1.98 11.55 -4.92
CA ASN A 355 2.62 10.25 -4.69
C ASN A 355 3.23 9.70 -5.99
N GLY A 356 4.04 8.64 -5.92
CA GLY A 356 4.80 8.13 -7.08
C GLY A 356 3.92 7.77 -8.29
N PHE A 357 4.13 8.40 -9.46
CA PHE A 357 3.32 8.16 -10.65
C PHE A 357 4.12 8.18 -11.94
N SER A 358 3.55 7.53 -12.95
CA SER A 358 3.94 7.62 -14.35
C SER A 358 2.74 8.16 -15.14
N PHE A 359 2.94 9.20 -15.92
CA PHE A 359 1.91 9.78 -16.78
C PHE A 359 2.38 9.74 -18.23
N ILE A 360 1.51 9.26 -19.12
CA ILE A 360 1.69 9.35 -20.57
C ILE A 360 0.54 10.15 -21.14
N GLY A 361 0.87 11.21 -21.88
CA GLY A 361 -0.08 12.00 -22.64
C GLY A 361 0.11 11.77 -24.13
N PHE A 362 -1.00 11.66 -24.84
CA PHE A 362 -1.07 11.58 -26.29
C PHE A 362 -1.88 12.77 -26.81
N GLU A 363 -1.37 13.42 -27.85
CA GLU A 363 -2.07 14.48 -28.57
C GLU A 363 -2.00 14.21 -30.08
N LYS A 364 -3.15 14.06 -30.73
CA LYS A 364 -3.23 13.94 -32.18
C LYS A 364 -2.85 15.27 -32.81
N ASN A 365 -1.85 15.25 -33.68
CA ASN A 365 -1.60 16.34 -34.60
C ASN A 365 -2.49 16.14 -35.84
N LEU A 366 -3.51 16.98 -35.97
CA LEU A 366 -4.46 16.96 -37.09
C LEU A 366 -3.88 17.55 -38.39
N LEU A 367 -2.75 18.26 -38.33
CA LEU A 367 -2.13 18.91 -39.50
C LEU A 367 -1.02 18.07 -40.14
N LEU A 368 -0.26 17.32 -39.34
CA LEU A 368 0.90 16.55 -39.78
C LEU A 368 0.65 15.03 -39.81
N ASP A 369 -0.59 14.61 -39.56
CA ASP A 369 -0.99 13.22 -39.40
C ASP A 369 -0.02 12.37 -38.56
N GLY A 370 -0.16 12.47 -37.24
CA GLY A 370 0.55 11.61 -36.30
C GLY A 370 0.19 11.90 -34.85
N TRP A 371 0.65 11.05 -33.94
CA TRP A 371 0.45 11.20 -32.50
C TRP A 371 1.71 11.71 -31.82
N ARG A 372 1.57 12.82 -31.10
CA ARG A 372 2.57 13.31 -30.15
C ARG A 372 2.39 12.53 -28.85
N VAL A 373 3.44 11.82 -28.42
CA VAL A 373 3.40 11.02 -27.18
C VAL A 373 4.51 11.50 -26.25
N VAL A 374 4.13 11.89 -25.04
CA VAL A 374 5.08 12.39 -24.04
C VAL A 374 4.87 11.67 -22.72
N TYR A 375 5.97 11.25 -22.10
CA TYR A 375 6.00 10.54 -20.83
C TYR A 375 6.67 11.41 -19.75
N THR A 376 6.12 11.39 -18.53
CA THR A 376 6.78 11.96 -17.34
C THR A 376 6.52 11.12 -16.09
N ASN A 377 7.40 11.23 -15.11
CA ASN A 377 7.22 10.64 -13.80
C ASN A 377 7.82 11.54 -12.71
N ASN A 378 7.54 11.23 -11.44
CA ASN A 378 8.08 11.96 -10.28
C ASN A 378 9.11 11.15 -9.48
N ALA A 379 9.72 10.14 -10.10
CA ALA A 379 10.69 9.27 -9.46
C ALA A 379 12.13 9.74 -9.68
N SER A 380 12.57 10.75 -8.93
CA SER A 380 13.93 11.28 -8.69
C SER A 380 15.01 11.40 -9.81
N ASN A 381 14.89 10.77 -10.98
CA ASN A 381 15.97 10.71 -11.98
C ASN A 381 15.60 11.23 -13.39
N LEU A 382 14.35 11.66 -13.62
CA LEU A 382 13.95 12.31 -14.87
C LEU A 382 13.77 13.81 -14.64
N SER A 383 14.67 14.59 -15.24
CA SER A 383 14.68 16.05 -15.16
C SER A 383 13.74 16.74 -16.15
N ILE A 384 13.25 16.01 -17.18
CA ILE A 384 12.45 16.56 -18.29
C ILE A 384 11.49 15.46 -18.84
N PRO A 385 10.27 15.80 -19.25
CA PRO A 385 9.39 14.90 -20.01
C PRO A 385 10.07 14.30 -21.26
N VAL A 386 9.79 13.02 -21.55
CA VAL A 386 10.41 12.24 -22.62
C VAL A 386 9.46 12.09 -23.81
N ASP A 387 9.94 12.42 -25.00
CA ASP A 387 9.25 12.20 -26.28
C ASP A 387 9.35 10.73 -26.70
N VAL A 388 8.21 10.06 -26.85
CA VAL A 388 8.14 8.64 -27.20
C VAL A 388 7.87 8.50 -28.70
N ARG A 389 8.92 8.19 -29.46
CA ARG A 389 8.86 8.08 -30.95
C ARG A 389 8.82 6.65 -31.48
N SER A 390 8.75 5.66 -30.60
CA SER A 390 8.80 4.25 -30.98
C SER A 390 7.47 3.77 -31.57
N LYS A 391 7.54 2.95 -32.62
CA LYS A 391 6.38 2.25 -33.22
C LYS A 391 5.63 1.41 -32.21
N PHE A 392 6.38 0.72 -31.35
CA PHE A 392 5.86 -0.02 -30.21
C PHE A 392 6.47 0.53 -28.93
N PHE A 393 5.64 0.69 -27.92
CA PHE A 393 6.14 0.84 -26.56
C PHE A 393 5.14 0.21 -25.59
N VAL A 394 5.69 -0.29 -24.49
CA VAL A 394 4.90 -0.88 -23.41
C VAL A 394 5.36 -0.27 -22.12
N LEU A 395 4.42 0.21 -21.31
CA LEU A 395 4.71 0.74 -20.00
C LEU A 395 3.92 -0.03 -18.94
N SER A 396 4.56 -0.26 -17.81
CA SER A 396 3.95 -0.81 -16.61
C SER A 396 4.42 0.07 -15.44
N ASN A 397 4.38 -0.44 -14.22
CA ASN A 397 4.80 0.25 -13.00
C ASN A 397 6.32 0.41 -12.84
N HIS A 398 7.03 0.62 -13.93
CA HIS A 398 8.45 0.91 -13.97
C HIS A 398 8.66 2.23 -14.74
N GLN A 399 9.87 2.76 -14.68
CA GLN A 399 10.22 3.95 -15.43
C GLN A 399 10.49 3.61 -16.91
N TYR A 400 9.94 4.41 -17.82
CA TYR A 400 10.21 4.27 -19.26
C TYR A 400 11.71 4.44 -19.57
N GLY A 401 12.25 3.58 -20.44
CA GLY A 401 13.66 3.63 -20.87
C GLY A 401 14.67 3.24 -19.78
N ASN A 402 14.23 2.54 -18.74
CA ASN A 402 15.08 2.08 -17.64
C ASN A 402 15.64 0.66 -17.92
N GLU A 403 16.77 0.32 -17.32
CA GLU A 403 17.37 -1.04 -17.40
C GLU A 403 16.50 -2.11 -16.71
N TYR A 404 15.53 -1.68 -15.89
CA TYR A 404 14.66 -2.54 -15.10
C TYR A 404 13.26 -2.74 -15.73
N GLU A 405 13.20 -3.03 -17.03
CA GLU A 405 11.94 -3.43 -17.68
C GLU A 405 11.46 -4.80 -17.16
N PHE A 406 10.15 -4.94 -16.96
CA PHE A 406 9.55 -6.19 -16.50
C PHE A 406 9.43 -7.22 -17.64
N CYS A 407 9.51 -8.51 -17.32
CA CYS A 407 9.33 -9.57 -18.33
C CYS A 407 7.96 -9.45 -19.03
N LYS A 408 6.94 -9.02 -18.30
CA LYS A 408 5.58 -8.83 -18.81
C LYS A 408 5.46 -7.74 -19.87
N THR A 409 6.28 -6.69 -19.78
CA THR A 409 6.24 -5.58 -20.75
C THR A 409 6.90 -6.02 -22.05
N GLN A 410 8.00 -6.77 -21.96
CA GLN A 410 8.66 -7.40 -23.11
C GLN A 410 7.74 -8.42 -23.78
N HIS A 411 7.12 -9.30 -22.98
CA HIS A 411 6.18 -10.31 -23.47
C HIS A 411 4.96 -9.68 -24.15
N GLY A 412 4.35 -8.67 -23.51
CA GLY A 412 3.22 -7.94 -24.08
C GLY A 412 3.56 -7.27 -25.42
N CYS A 413 4.74 -6.66 -25.52
CA CYS A 413 5.23 -6.06 -26.76
C CYS A 413 5.32 -7.11 -27.89
N GLN A 414 5.89 -8.29 -27.59
CA GLN A 414 5.98 -9.39 -28.54
C GLN A 414 4.61 -9.93 -28.96
N LEU A 415 3.69 -10.12 -28.02
CA LEU A 415 2.33 -10.58 -28.31
C LEU A 415 1.58 -9.62 -29.23
N LEU A 416 1.69 -8.31 -28.98
CA LEU A 416 1.08 -7.28 -29.82
C LEU A 416 1.70 -7.26 -31.23
N ASP A 417 3.03 -7.23 -31.34
CA ASP A 417 3.74 -7.23 -32.61
C ASP A 417 3.43 -8.49 -33.44
N ASN A 418 3.45 -9.67 -32.82
CA ASN A 418 3.10 -10.93 -33.50
C ASN A 418 1.65 -10.93 -33.98
N THR A 419 0.71 -10.43 -33.15
CA THR A 419 -0.70 -10.33 -33.54
C THR A 419 -0.87 -9.45 -34.78
N LEU A 420 -0.22 -8.28 -34.81
CA LEU A 420 -0.31 -7.39 -35.96
C LEU A 420 0.35 -8.00 -37.19
N LYS A 421 1.55 -8.60 -37.06
CA LYS A 421 2.22 -9.31 -38.17
C LYS A 421 1.36 -10.40 -38.79
N GLU A 422 0.70 -11.21 -37.98
CA GLU A 422 -0.17 -12.28 -38.47
C GLU A 422 -1.38 -11.74 -39.23
N LEU A 423 -2.04 -10.70 -38.71
CA LEU A 423 -3.22 -10.09 -39.34
C LEU A 423 -2.89 -9.28 -40.59
N THR A 424 -1.63 -8.86 -40.76
CA THR A 424 -1.19 -7.96 -41.83
C THR A 424 -0.22 -8.60 -42.82
N ASN A 425 0.03 -9.90 -42.71
CA ASN A 425 1.06 -10.61 -43.50
C ASN A 425 2.43 -9.91 -43.41
N ASN A 426 2.94 -9.76 -42.17
CA ASN A 426 4.15 -9.02 -41.81
C ASN A 426 4.10 -7.55 -42.28
N TYR A 427 3.04 -6.84 -41.92
CA TYR A 427 2.77 -5.42 -42.19
C TYR A 427 2.44 -5.05 -43.65
N LYS A 428 2.51 -6.02 -44.58
CA LYS A 428 2.32 -5.81 -46.03
C LYS A 428 0.89 -5.51 -46.46
N THR A 429 -0.09 -5.77 -45.61
CA THR A 429 -1.52 -5.64 -45.93
C THR A 429 -2.27 -4.96 -44.80
N LYS A 430 -3.34 -4.25 -45.17
CA LYS A 430 -4.27 -3.67 -44.20
C LYS A 430 -5.06 -4.75 -43.50
N ILE A 431 -5.34 -4.53 -42.23
CA ILE A 431 -6.28 -5.35 -41.47
C ILE A 431 -7.68 -5.10 -42.05
N THR A 432 -8.35 -6.17 -42.50
CA THR A 432 -9.67 -6.09 -43.12
C THR A 432 -10.81 -6.45 -42.17
N ASP A 433 -10.53 -7.25 -41.14
CA ASP A 433 -11.51 -7.69 -40.14
C ASP A 433 -11.18 -7.10 -38.76
N GLU A 434 -11.85 -6.00 -38.40
CA GLU A 434 -11.69 -5.36 -37.09
C GLU A 434 -12.17 -6.24 -35.95
N LYS A 435 -13.20 -7.07 -36.17
CA LYS A 435 -13.69 -7.97 -35.12
C LYS A 435 -12.60 -8.99 -34.76
N GLN A 436 -11.96 -9.58 -35.77
CA GLN A 436 -10.83 -10.47 -35.58
C GLN A 436 -9.67 -9.76 -34.85
N LEU A 437 -9.37 -8.50 -35.20
CA LEU A 437 -8.37 -7.70 -34.50
C LEU A 437 -8.74 -7.54 -33.01
N VAL A 438 -9.95 -7.09 -32.70
CA VAL A 438 -10.43 -6.89 -31.33
C VAL A 438 -10.35 -8.20 -30.52
N ASP A 439 -10.77 -9.32 -31.10
CA ASP A 439 -10.73 -10.63 -30.43
C ASP A 439 -9.29 -11.02 -30.09
N ARG A 440 -8.34 -10.83 -31.02
CA ARG A 440 -6.91 -11.14 -30.80
C ARG A 440 -6.27 -10.19 -29.79
N LEU A 441 -6.58 -8.90 -29.83
CA LEU A 441 -6.10 -7.92 -28.84
C LEU A 441 -6.66 -8.21 -27.44
N MET A 442 -7.91 -8.68 -27.36
CA MET A 442 -8.50 -9.11 -26.10
C MET A 442 -7.81 -10.37 -25.54
N MET A 443 -7.32 -11.27 -26.40
CA MET A 443 -6.48 -12.40 -25.96
C MET A 443 -5.16 -11.91 -25.36
N VAL A 444 -4.51 -10.89 -25.96
CA VAL A 444 -3.30 -10.26 -25.40
C VAL A 444 -3.59 -9.70 -24.00
N LEU A 445 -4.68 -8.95 -23.84
CA LEU A 445 -5.08 -8.39 -22.54
C LEU A 445 -5.49 -9.44 -21.50
N ASN A 446 -5.85 -10.65 -21.93
CA ASN A 446 -6.21 -11.77 -21.05
C ASN A 446 -5.05 -12.75 -20.81
N ASP A 447 -3.85 -12.48 -21.32
CA ASP A 447 -2.70 -13.36 -21.12
C ASP A 447 -2.30 -13.43 -19.63
N GLN A 448 -2.25 -14.65 -19.10
CA GLN A 448 -1.95 -14.95 -17.69
C GLN A 448 -0.55 -15.56 -17.53
N THR A 449 0.33 -15.41 -18.52
CA THR A 449 1.69 -15.96 -18.46
C THR A 449 2.47 -15.29 -17.33
N THR A 450 2.98 -16.09 -16.39
CA THR A 450 3.75 -15.61 -15.23
C THR A 450 5.25 -15.89 -15.38
N PHE A 451 6.07 -15.00 -14.85
CA PHE A 451 7.54 -15.04 -14.88
C PHE A 451 8.08 -15.11 -13.44
N CYS A 452 8.58 -16.27 -13.02
CA CYS A 452 9.11 -16.48 -11.67
C CYS A 452 10.44 -15.76 -11.40
N ASP A 453 11.21 -15.49 -12.45
CA ASP A 453 12.59 -14.98 -12.34
C ASP A 453 12.70 -13.50 -12.78
N ASP A 454 11.60 -12.74 -12.72
CA ASP A 454 11.64 -11.30 -13.00
C ASP A 454 12.41 -10.56 -11.89
N LYS A 455 13.75 -10.57 -12.01
CA LYS A 455 14.68 -9.93 -11.07
C LYS A 455 14.37 -8.45 -10.90
N ASN A 456 13.85 -7.80 -11.94
CA ASN A 456 13.54 -6.38 -11.94
C ASN A 456 12.30 -6.10 -11.08
N MET A 457 11.31 -6.99 -11.09
CA MET A 457 10.16 -6.89 -10.19
C MET A 457 10.57 -6.99 -8.73
N GLY A 458 11.49 -7.90 -8.37
CA GLY A 458 12.04 -7.99 -7.01
C GLY A 458 12.87 -6.77 -6.58
N ILE A 459 13.52 -6.08 -7.52
CA ILE A 459 14.23 -4.82 -7.25
C ILE A 459 13.26 -3.66 -7.02
N VAL A 460 12.20 -3.58 -7.83
CA VAL A 460 11.19 -2.52 -7.75
C VAL A 460 10.23 -2.73 -6.57
N TYR A 461 9.98 -3.98 -6.20
CA TYR A 461 9.08 -4.40 -5.14
C TYR A 461 9.74 -5.42 -4.19
N PRO A 462 10.77 -5.04 -3.43
CA PRO A 462 11.50 -5.96 -2.55
C PRO A 462 10.63 -6.53 -1.40
N GLU A 463 9.53 -5.84 -1.05
CA GLU A 463 8.62 -6.25 0.02
C GLU A 463 7.56 -7.28 -0.42
N ILE A 464 7.43 -7.55 -1.72
CA ILE A 464 6.48 -8.54 -2.23
C ILE A 464 7.16 -9.92 -2.20
N ALA A 465 6.58 -10.85 -1.43
CA ALA A 465 7.03 -12.23 -1.41
C ALA A 465 7.08 -12.84 -2.83
N ASN A 466 8.11 -13.66 -3.10
CA ASN A 466 8.35 -14.28 -4.41
C ASN A 466 7.11 -14.98 -5.01
N ASP A 467 6.23 -15.53 -4.17
CA ASP A 467 5.02 -16.22 -4.64
C ASP A 467 3.95 -15.25 -5.19
N ILE A 468 3.87 -14.01 -4.70
CA ILE A 468 2.91 -13.02 -5.20
C ILE A 468 3.45 -12.27 -6.42
N SER A 469 4.75 -11.94 -6.43
CA SER A 469 5.37 -11.29 -7.59
C SER A 469 5.20 -12.13 -8.86
N LEU A 470 5.19 -13.46 -8.72
CA LEU A 470 4.85 -14.38 -9.80
C LEU A 470 3.51 -14.02 -10.47
N TYR A 471 2.43 -13.82 -9.72
CA TYR A 471 1.12 -13.50 -10.29
C TYR A 471 1.04 -12.06 -10.83
N LEU A 472 1.78 -11.12 -10.25
CA LEU A 472 1.85 -9.72 -10.70
C LEU A 472 2.64 -9.52 -11.99
N SER A 473 3.47 -10.51 -12.33
CA SER A 473 4.20 -10.58 -13.60
C SER A 473 3.31 -10.97 -14.79
N ALA A 474 2.04 -11.30 -14.60
CA ALA A 474 1.11 -11.49 -15.71
C ALA A 474 0.63 -10.15 -16.28
N ILE A 475 0.22 -10.15 -17.56
CA ILE A 475 -0.50 -9.04 -18.19
C ILE A 475 -1.90 -8.95 -17.59
N CYS A 476 -2.59 -10.09 -17.51
CA CYS A 476 -3.88 -10.26 -16.85
C CYS A 476 -3.66 -10.88 -15.47
N VAL A 477 -3.64 -10.03 -14.44
CA VAL A 477 -3.39 -10.45 -13.06
C VAL A 477 -4.60 -11.18 -12.51
N ARG A 478 -4.40 -12.45 -12.17
CA ARG A 478 -5.35 -13.31 -11.46
C ARG A 478 -4.68 -13.89 -10.22
N MET A 479 -5.07 -13.39 -9.06
CA MET A 479 -4.55 -13.88 -7.79
C MET A 479 -5.21 -15.22 -7.42
N PRO A 480 -4.47 -16.18 -6.84
CA PRO A 480 -5.01 -17.47 -6.44
C PRO A 480 -6.04 -17.33 -5.33
N LEU A 481 -7.19 -17.98 -5.48
CA LEU A 481 -8.24 -18.08 -4.47
C LEU A 481 -7.80 -19.06 -3.38
N THR A 482 -7.53 -18.60 -2.16
CA THR A 482 -7.25 -19.51 -1.04
C THR A 482 -8.22 -19.26 0.12
N GLY A 483 -9.31 -20.03 0.14
CA GLY A 483 -10.30 -20.05 1.21
C GLY A 483 -11.25 -18.84 1.29
N LYS A 484 -10.84 -17.66 0.83
CA LYS A 484 -11.67 -16.46 0.59
C LYS A 484 -11.41 -15.91 -0.82
N LYS A 485 -12.38 -15.18 -1.36
CA LYS A 485 -12.32 -14.52 -2.68
C LYS A 485 -11.08 -13.64 -2.78
N SER A 486 -10.44 -13.65 -3.96
CA SER A 486 -9.38 -12.69 -4.25
C SER A 486 -9.95 -11.28 -4.15
N THR A 487 -9.22 -10.38 -3.49
CA THR A 487 -9.59 -8.97 -3.36
C THR A 487 -8.85 -8.10 -4.37
N TYR A 488 -8.01 -8.68 -5.24
CA TYR A 488 -7.15 -7.96 -6.18
C TYR A 488 -6.99 -8.70 -7.52
N GLY A 489 -6.89 -7.94 -8.61
CA GLY A 489 -6.52 -8.44 -9.93
C GLY A 489 -6.87 -7.45 -11.04
N THR A 490 -6.71 -7.86 -12.30
CA THR A 490 -7.14 -7.05 -13.44
C THR A 490 -8.66 -6.90 -13.42
N ARG A 491 -9.12 -5.67 -13.22
CA ARG A 491 -10.55 -5.33 -13.15
C ARG A 491 -11.09 -4.82 -14.47
N THR A 492 -10.24 -4.13 -15.24
CA THR A 492 -10.67 -3.42 -16.44
C THR A 492 -9.68 -3.70 -17.57
N HIS A 493 -10.23 -4.07 -18.73
CA HIS A 493 -9.53 -4.15 -20.01
C HIS A 493 -10.03 -3.02 -20.91
N THR A 494 -9.14 -2.18 -21.41
CA THR A 494 -9.48 -1.08 -22.33
C THR A 494 -8.73 -1.24 -23.65
N ILE A 495 -9.44 -1.11 -24.76
CA ILE A 495 -8.89 -1.08 -26.12
C ILE A 495 -9.30 0.24 -26.77
N ILE A 496 -8.34 0.98 -27.32
CA ILE A 496 -8.61 2.16 -28.16
C ILE A 496 -7.98 1.92 -29.52
N LEU A 497 -8.81 1.89 -30.56
CA LEU A 497 -8.39 1.79 -31.95
C LEU A 497 -8.65 3.13 -32.64
N VAL A 498 -7.65 3.68 -33.31
CA VAL A 498 -7.78 4.83 -34.19
C VAL A 498 -7.44 4.37 -35.59
N ARG A 499 -8.42 4.39 -36.49
CA ARG A 499 -8.29 3.99 -37.89
C ARG A 499 -7.61 5.11 -38.70
N SER A 500 -6.98 4.77 -39.82
CA SER A 500 -6.33 5.74 -40.73
C SER A 500 -7.27 6.76 -41.38
N ASN A 501 -8.59 6.64 -41.16
CA ASN A 501 -9.59 7.60 -41.61
C ASN A 501 -10.11 8.52 -40.48
N HIS A 502 -9.40 8.55 -39.34
CA HIS A 502 -9.73 9.32 -38.14
C HIS A 502 -11.04 8.93 -37.44
N THR A 503 -11.63 7.78 -37.78
CA THR A 503 -12.66 7.14 -36.95
C THR A 503 -12.00 6.17 -35.98
N GLY A 504 -12.71 5.74 -34.95
CA GLY A 504 -12.13 4.80 -34.00
C GLY A 504 -13.14 4.15 -33.07
N LEU A 505 -12.65 3.14 -32.36
CA LEU A 505 -13.39 2.32 -31.43
C LEU A 505 -12.75 2.43 -30.04
N TYR A 506 -13.52 2.81 -29.04
CA TYR A 506 -13.18 2.64 -27.64
C TYR A 506 -13.97 1.45 -27.10
N LEU A 507 -13.30 0.44 -26.58
CA LEU A 507 -13.92 -0.73 -25.97
C LEU A 507 -13.41 -0.87 -24.54
N GLU A 508 -14.33 -1.07 -23.60
CA GLU A 508 -13.99 -1.42 -22.23
C GLU A 508 -14.72 -2.69 -21.81
N LYS A 509 -13.97 -3.65 -21.27
CA LYS A 509 -14.52 -4.74 -20.45
C LYS A 509 -14.20 -4.47 -18.99
N ASN A 510 -15.23 -4.40 -18.16
CA ASN A 510 -15.08 -4.14 -16.74
C ASN A 510 -15.85 -5.20 -15.92
N ILE A 511 -15.30 -5.60 -14.77
CA ILE A 511 -16.00 -6.49 -13.85
C ILE A 511 -17.09 -5.70 -13.11
N GLU A 512 -18.37 -6.10 -13.23
CA GLU A 512 -19.50 -5.43 -12.59
C GLU A 512 -19.48 -5.59 -11.08
N ASN A 513 -19.48 -6.86 -10.62
CA ASN A 513 -19.54 -7.22 -9.21
C ASN A 513 -18.32 -8.06 -8.82
N PRO A 514 -17.14 -7.43 -8.64
CA PRO A 514 -15.90 -8.17 -8.43
C PRO A 514 -15.83 -8.88 -7.06
N LEU A 515 -16.84 -8.70 -6.21
CA LEU A 515 -17.00 -9.36 -4.91
C LEU A 515 -17.99 -10.53 -4.92
N GLU A 516 -18.70 -10.80 -6.03
CA GLU A 516 -19.62 -11.95 -6.17
C GLU A 516 -18.89 -13.25 -6.53
N ASN A 517 -19.59 -14.40 -6.53
CA ASN A 517 -18.95 -15.71 -6.73
C ASN A 517 -18.50 -15.93 -8.19
N GLU A 518 -19.20 -15.31 -9.14
CA GLU A 518 -18.87 -15.35 -10.56
C GLU A 518 -18.44 -13.95 -11.02
N MET A 519 -17.27 -13.86 -11.66
CA MET A 519 -16.80 -12.61 -12.26
C MET A 519 -17.54 -12.40 -13.58
N VAL A 520 -18.61 -11.61 -13.53
CA VAL A 520 -19.34 -11.16 -14.72
C VAL A 520 -18.61 -9.96 -15.31
N TRP A 521 -18.30 -10.05 -16.60
CA TRP A 521 -17.68 -8.99 -17.38
C TRP A 521 -18.74 -8.26 -18.20
N ASP A 522 -18.89 -6.96 -17.96
CA ASP A 522 -19.67 -6.06 -18.80
C ASP A 522 -18.76 -5.49 -19.89
N GLU A 523 -19.21 -5.55 -21.14
CA GLU A 523 -18.49 -5.02 -22.29
C GLU A 523 -19.27 -3.84 -22.87
N LYS A 524 -18.60 -2.71 -23.04
CA LYS A 524 -19.15 -1.53 -23.71
C LYS A 524 -18.23 -1.07 -24.83
N ARG A 525 -18.85 -0.61 -25.92
CA ARG A 525 -18.17 -0.16 -27.14
C ARG A 525 -18.70 1.20 -27.56
N TRP A 526 -17.80 2.11 -27.89
CA TRP A 526 -18.15 3.43 -28.42
C TRP A 526 -17.41 3.68 -29.73
N GLU A 527 -18.15 4.03 -30.77
CA GLU A 527 -17.58 4.57 -32.00
C GLU A 527 -17.38 6.08 -31.86
N PHE A 528 -16.26 6.58 -32.38
CA PHE A 528 -15.95 8.00 -32.37
C PHE A 528 -15.30 8.46 -33.67
N ARG A 529 -15.27 9.78 -33.86
CA ARG A 529 -14.54 10.44 -34.93
C ARG A 529 -13.69 11.56 -34.34
N LEU A 530 -12.40 11.57 -34.66
CA LEU A 530 -11.48 12.60 -34.20
C LEU A 530 -11.77 13.95 -34.85
N GLY A 531 -11.57 15.02 -34.08
CA GLY A 531 -11.83 16.40 -34.50
C GLY A 531 -13.31 16.74 -34.65
N CYS A 532 -14.21 15.83 -34.27
CA CYS A 532 -15.65 16.05 -34.30
C CYS A 532 -16.16 16.58 -32.96
N SER A 533 -17.16 17.47 -33.01
CA SER A 533 -17.85 18.02 -31.84
C SER A 533 -19.00 17.13 -31.36
N GLU A 534 -19.16 15.93 -31.92
CA GLU A 534 -20.17 14.96 -31.50
C GLU A 534 -19.61 14.00 -30.44
N PRO A 535 -20.44 13.58 -29.48
CA PRO A 535 -20.04 12.59 -28.49
C PRO A 535 -19.80 11.22 -29.14
N PRO A 536 -18.93 10.38 -28.55
CA PRO A 536 -18.83 8.97 -28.93
C PRO A 536 -20.20 8.27 -28.84
N THR A 537 -20.53 7.48 -29.87
CA THR A 537 -21.80 6.75 -29.95
C THR A 537 -21.64 5.36 -29.33
N LEU A 538 -22.38 5.10 -28.26
CA LEU A 538 -22.43 3.77 -27.64
C LEU A 538 -23.09 2.77 -28.61
N LEU A 539 -22.39 1.68 -28.93
CA LEU A 539 -22.93 0.57 -29.70
C LEU A 539 -23.79 -0.32 -28.78
N LYS A 540 -24.93 -0.76 -29.30
CA LYS A 540 -25.88 -1.64 -28.60
C LYS A 540 -25.56 -3.11 -28.82
#